data_AF-A0AAD6GUP5-F1
#
_entry.id   AF-A0AAD6GUP5-F1
#
_cell.length_a   1.000
_cell.length_b   1.000
_cell.length_c   1.000
_cell.angle_alpha   90.00
_cell.angle_beta   90.00
_cell.angle_gamma   90.00
#
_symmetry.space_group_name_H-M   'P 1'
#
loop_
_entity.id
_entity.type
_entity.pdbx_description
1 polymer ?
#
loop_
_entity_poly.entity_id
_entity_poly.type
_entity_poly.pdbx_seq_one_letter_code
_entity_poly.pdbx_strand_id
1 'polypeptide(L)'
;MSVSPTNEFAIAEVAILLRLGGIGKTQLAIRFARDRKNDFTAIFWLSGKDRDTLLQSLSFALNRLPGQDWDSETTNKGEVEQRARHMLRWLVLEGNSRWLIIFENFNLMSDGASNRYANVQWRG
;
A
#
# COMPACT_ATOMS: atom_id res chain seq x y z
N MET A 1 5.21 -23.75 -35.09
CA MET A 1 6.07 -23.13 -34.06
C MET A 1 5.18 -22.75 -32.91
N SER A 2 5.28 -23.48 -31.79
CA SER A 2 4.49 -23.22 -30.58
C SER A 2 5.18 -22.13 -29.78
N VAL A 3 4.52 -21.00 -29.57
CA VAL A 3 4.93 -19.99 -28.60
C VAL A 3 4.26 -20.33 -27.27
N SER A 4 5.07 -20.74 -26.30
CA SER A 4 4.65 -20.96 -24.91
C SER A 4 4.43 -19.63 -24.19
N PRO A 5 3.57 -19.61 -23.16
CA PRO A 5 3.02 -18.37 -22.61
C PRO A 5 3.97 -17.78 -21.57
N THR A 6 4.36 -16.52 -21.73
CA THR A 6 5.06 -15.78 -20.66
C THR A 6 4.22 -14.59 -20.24
N ASN A 7 2.99 -14.86 -19.80
CA ASN A 7 2.38 -14.00 -18.78
C ASN A 7 2.88 -14.53 -17.43
N GLU A 8 4.13 -14.24 -17.12
CA GLU A 8 4.62 -14.28 -15.75
C GLU A 8 3.84 -13.17 -15.02
N PHE A 9 2.73 -13.55 -14.39
CA PHE A 9 1.87 -12.60 -13.70
C PHE A 9 2.72 -11.87 -12.66
N ALA A 10 2.95 -10.58 -12.90
CA ALA A 10 3.51 -9.66 -11.92
C ALA A 10 2.71 -9.81 -10.62
N ILE A 11 3.30 -10.45 -9.61
CA ILE A 11 2.66 -10.62 -8.31
C ILE A 11 2.75 -9.28 -7.59
N ALA A 12 1.78 -8.40 -7.79
CA ALA A 12 1.57 -7.25 -6.93
C ALA A 12 0.88 -7.74 -5.64
N GLU A 13 1.64 -7.90 -4.55
CA GLU A 13 1.07 -8.33 -3.28
C GLU A 13 0.65 -7.10 -2.45
N VAL A 14 -0.65 -6.84 -2.42
CA VAL A 14 -1.23 -5.77 -1.59
C VAL A 14 -1.73 -6.37 -0.29
N ALA A 15 -1.08 -6.01 0.83
CA ALA A 15 -1.54 -6.39 2.17
C ALA A 15 -2.34 -5.24 2.79
N ILE A 16 -3.65 -5.45 2.98
CA ILE A 16 -4.53 -4.47 3.64
C ILE A 16 -4.87 -4.98 5.04
N LEU A 17 -4.54 -4.20 6.08
CA LEU A 17 -4.90 -4.51 7.46
C LEU A 17 -6.03 -3.58 7.93
N LEU A 18 -7.23 -4.16 8.09
CA LEU A 18 -8.44 -3.45 8.51
C LEU A 18 -8.62 -3.51 10.04
N ARG A 19 -9.04 -2.38 10.65
CA ARG A 19 -9.20 -2.23 12.12
C ARG A 19 -10.48 -2.90 12.64
N LEU A 20 -10.30 -3.94 13.45
CA LEU A 20 -11.09 -4.18 14.68
C LEU A 20 -10.05 -4.12 15.81
N GLY A 21 -10.28 -3.33 16.85
CA GLY A 21 -9.25 -2.82 17.76
C GLY A 21 -8.43 -3.88 18.53
N GLY A 22 -7.21 -3.53 18.93
CA GLY A 22 -6.44 -4.18 20.01
C GLY A 22 -5.66 -5.47 19.69
N ILE A 23 -5.90 -6.14 18.55
CA ILE A 23 -5.40 -7.51 18.29
C ILE A 23 -3.90 -7.57 17.90
N GLY A 24 -3.19 -6.45 17.86
CA GLY A 24 -1.78 -6.43 17.49
C GLY A 24 -1.50 -6.57 15.98
N LYS A 25 -2.43 -6.10 15.13
CA LYS A 25 -2.32 -6.16 13.66
C LYS A 25 -1.07 -5.45 13.13
N THR A 26 -0.72 -4.30 13.72
CA THR A 26 0.51 -3.58 13.40
C THR A 26 1.74 -4.45 13.70
N GLN A 27 1.78 -5.13 14.85
CA GLN A 27 2.88 -6.04 15.19
C GLN A 27 2.97 -7.22 14.22
N LEU A 28 1.82 -7.74 13.75
CA LEU A 28 1.80 -8.79 12.72
C LEU A 28 2.33 -8.27 11.38
N ALA A 29 1.95 -7.06 10.96
CA ALA A 29 2.45 -6.41 9.75
C ALA A 29 3.98 -6.26 9.79
N ILE A 30 4.49 -5.76 10.92
CA ILE A 30 5.92 -5.57 11.17
C ILE A 30 6.65 -6.93 11.08
N ARG A 31 6.10 -7.95 11.73
CA ARG A 31 6.69 -9.29 11.71
C ARG A 31 6.72 -9.86 10.29
N PHE A 32 5.61 -9.80 9.57
CA PHE A 32 5.53 -10.27 8.18
C PHE A 32 6.54 -9.55 7.28
N ALA A 33 6.59 -8.22 7.36
CA ALA A 33 7.53 -7.41 6.57
C ALA A 33 8.99 -7.73 6.91
N ARG A 34 9.30 -8.00 8.18
CA ARG A 34 10.64 -8.40 8.63
C ARG A 34 11.02 -9.78 8.13
N ASP A 35 10.13 -10.76 8.29
CA ASP A 35 10.37 -12.17 7.96
C ASP A 35 10.51 -12.35 6.44
N ARG A 36 9.80 -11.54 5.64
CA ARG A 36 9.78 -11.61 4.18
C ARG A 36 10.52 -10.47 3.48
N LYS A 37 11.38 -9.72 4.18
CA LYS A 37 11.98 -8.49 3.61
C LYS A 37 12.74 -8.73 2.29
N ASN A 38 13.33 -9.92 2.13
CA ASN A 38 14.16 -10.27 0.98
C ASN A 38 13.33 -10.70 -0.25
N ASP A 39 12.03 -10.96 -0.05
CA ASP A 39 11.12 -11.31 -1.14
C ASP A 39 10.73 -10.07 -1.94
N PHE A 40 10.80 -8.89 -1.31
CA PHE A 40 10.40 -7.61 -1.85
C PHE A 40 11.60 -6.71 -2.21
N THR A 41 11.48 -5.96 -3.30
CA THR A 41 12.44 -4.92 -3.72
C THR A 41 12.22 -3.61 -2.96
N ALA A 42 11.01 -3.37 -2.45
CA ALA A 42 10.69 -2.23 -1.62
C ALA A 42 9.50 -2.50 -0.71
N ILE A 43 9.50 -1.90 0.48
CA ILE A 43 8.41 -1.97 1.46
C ILE A 43 8.02 -0.56 1.87
N PHE A 44 6.74 -0.20 1.70
CA PHE A 44 6.22 1.12 2.01
C PHE A 44 5.12 1.05 3.06
N TRP A 45 5.13 2.02 3.97
CA TRP A 45 4.07 2.25 4.94
C TRP A 45 3.31 3.50 4.55
N LEU A 46 2.01 3.34 4.28
CA LEU A 46 1.13 4.43 3.83
C LEU A 46 0.03 4.68 4.85
N SER A 47 -0.38 5.94 4.98
CA SER A 47 -1.52 6.31 5.82
C SER A 47 -2.82 6.05 5.07
N GLY A 48 -3.69 5.21 5.63
CA GLY A 48 -5.05 4.98 5.18
C GLY A 48 -6.10 5.83 5.92
N LYS A 49 -5.68 6.84 6.71
CA LYS A 49 -6.57 7.65 7.54
C LYS A 49 -7.54 8.50 6.71
N ASP A 50 -7.01 9.24 5.75
CA ASP A 50 -7.74 10.14 4.86
C ASP A 50 -6.93 10.40 3.59
N ARG A 51 -7.55 11.06 2.60
CA ARG A 51 -6.93 11.32 1.30
C ARG A 51 -5.65 12.16 1.41
N ASP A 52 -5.63 13.17 2.27
CA ASP A 52 -4.50 14.10 2.36
C ASP A 52 -3.28 13.42 3.00
N THR A 53 -3.49 12.67 4.08
CA THR A 53 -2.42 11.89 4.71
C THR A 53 -1.91 10.76 3.82
N LEU A 54 -2.77 10.14 2.99
CA LEU A 54 -2.35 9.18 1.98
C LEU A 54 -1.41 9.82 0.95
N LEU A 55 -1.82 10.94 0.35
CA LEU A 55 -1.00 11.67 -0.62
C LEU A 55 0.36 12.08 -0.04
N GLN A 56 0.37 12.58 1.20
CA GLN A 56 1.59 12.91 1.91
C GLN A 56 2.49 11.67 2.05
N SER A 57 1.94 10.55 2.52
CA SER A 57 2.73 9.31 2.67
C SER A 57 3.27 8.76 1.36
N LEU A 58 2.53 8.88 0.25
CA LEU A 58 3.02 8.53 -1.10
C LEU A 58 4.13 9.48 -1.57
N SER A 59 3.98 10.77 -1.31
CA SER A 59 4.99 11.80 -1.62
C SER A 59 6.31 11.55 -0.87
N PHE A 60 6.22 11.14 0.40
CA PHE A 60 7.38 10.77 1.21
C PHE A 60 8.00 9.43 0.77
N ALA A 61 7.18 8.46 0.38
CA ALA A 61 7.67 7.17 -0.13
C ALA A 61 8.56 7.34 -1.36
N LEU A 62 8.25 8.32 -2.21
CA LEU A 62 9.04 8.65 -3.40
C LEU A 62 10.50 9.00 -3.09
N ASN A 63 10.77 9.66 -1.95
CA ASN A 63 12.14 10.01 -1.52
C ASN A 63 13.02 8.78 -1.25
N ARG A 64 12.41 7.61 -1.09
CA ARG A 64 13.13 6.36 -0.81
C ARG A 64 13.49 5.59 -2.08
N LEU A 65 13.07 6.07 -3.24
CA LEU A 65 13.40 5.44 -4.51
C LEU A 65 14.85 5.78 -4.91
N PRO A 66 15.62 4.80 -5.40
CA PRO A 66 16.99 5.04 -5.83
C PRO A 66 17.04 5.97 -7.05
N GLY A 67 17.98 6.92 -7.05
CA GLY A 67 18.25 7.78 -8.20
C GLY A 67 17.29 8.95 -8.38
N GLN A 68 16.53 9.34 -7.35
CA GLN A 68 15.71 10.54 -7.39
C GLN A 68 16.08 11.52 -6.27
N ASP A 69 16.49 12.73 -6.65
CA ASP A 69 16.62 13.87 -5.74
C ASP A 69 15.29 14.63 -5.71
N TRP A 70 14.46 14.31 -4.71
CA TRP A 70 13.23 15.03 -4.44
C TRP A 70 13.35 15.80 -3.13
N ASP A 71 12.87 17.03 -3.12
CA ASP A 71 12.86 17.87 -1.91
C ASP A 71 11.98 17.22 -0.82
N SER A 72 12.54 16.87 0.33
CA SER A 72 11.84 16.15 1.38
C SER A 72 10.81 16.99 2.14
N GLU A 73 10.78 18.31 1.97
CA GLU A 73 9.98 19.23 2.81
C GLU A 73 8.79 19.88 2.10
N THR A 74 8.39 19.40 0.91
CA THR A 74 7.26 20.01 0.20
C THR A 74 5.94 19.87 0.97
N THR A 75 5.35 21.02 1.30
CA THR A 75 4.00 21.14 1.87
C THR A 75 2.99 21.65 0.85
N ASN A 76 3.45 21.99 -0.36
CA ASN A 76 2.58 22.45 -1.43
C ASN A 76 1.70 21.30 -1.93
N LYS A 77 0.38 21.48 -1.85
CA LYS A 77 -0.59 20.44 -2.22
C LYS A 77 -0.43 19.95 -3.66
N GLY A 78 -0.14 20.85 -4.60
CA GLY A 78 0.05 20.50 -6.02
C GLY A 78 1.29 19.63 -6.24
N GLU A 79 2.39 19.96 -5.58
CA GLU A 79 3.63 19.18 -5.63
C GLU A 79 3.48 17.82 -4.95
N VAL A 80 2.83 17.78 -3.78
CA VAL A 80 2.51 16.54 -3.07
C VAL A 80 1.69 15.59 -3.96
N GLU A 81 0.68 16.11 -4.65
CA GLU A 81 -0.11 15.32 -5.60
C GLU A 81 0.70 14.84 -6.80
N GLN A 82 1.56 15.70 -7.34
CA GLN A 82 2.44 15.32 -8.45
C GLN A 82 3.37 14.18 -8.05
N ARG A 83 3.99 14.28 -6.89
CA ARG A 83 4.89 13.26 -6.34
C ARG A 83 4.16 11.96 -6.03
N ALA A 84 2.96 12.04 -5.46
CA ALA A 84 2.11 10.85 -5.30
C ALA A 84 1.83 10.17 -6.65
N ARG A 85 1.55 10.93 -7.72
CA ARG A 85 1.39 10.36 -9.08
C ARG A 85 2.68 9.73 -9.59
N HIS A 86 3.86 10.31 -9.32
CA HIS A 86 5.14 9.69 -9.67
C HIS A 86 5.34 8.36 -8.94
N MET A 87 5.00 8.30 -7.65
CA MET A 87 5.10 7.08 -6.85
C MET A 87 4.17 5.99 -7.39
N LEU A 88 2.93 6.34 -7.73
CA LEU A 88 1.98 5.42 -8.35
C LEU A 88 2.46 4.91 -9.71
N ARG A 89 3.07 5.78 -10.54
CA ARG A 89 3.68 5.36 -11.79
C ARG A 89 4.83 4.38 -11.57
N TRP A 90 5.66 4.62 -10.55
CA TRP A 90 6.75 3.71 -10.20
C TRP A 90 6.22 2.32 -9.87
N LEU A 91 5.13 2.21 -9.08
CA LEU A 91 4.52 0.94 -8.69
C LEU A 91 4.02 0.09 -9.87
N VAL A 92 3.70 0.72 -11.00
CA VAL A 92 3.18 0.05 -12.21
C VAL A 92 4.22 -0.03 -13.33
N LEU A 93 5.48 0.31 -13.05
CA LEU A 93 6.56 0.10 -14.02
C LEU A 93 6.67 -1.38 -14.37
N GLU A 94 6.90 -1.67 -15.65
CA GLU A 94 7.08 -3.03 -16.13
C GLU A 94 8.24 -3.71 -15.38
N GLY A 95 8.01 -4.94 -14.91
CA GLY A 95 8.98 -5.67 -14.08
C GLY A 95 9.05 -5.22 -12.60
N ASN A 96 8.40 -4.12 -12.20
CA ASN A 96 8.33 -3.70 -10.80
C ASN A 96 7.13 -4.30 -10.08
N SER A 97 7.17 -5.62 -9.87
CA SER A 97 6.09 -6.37 -9.23
C SER A 97 6.33 -6.66 -7.74
N ARG A 98 7.58 -6.73 -7.32
CA ARG A 98 7.97 -7.24 -5.99
C ARG A 98 7.97 -6.17 -4.90
N TRP A 99 6.97 -5.30 -4.83
CA TRP A 99 6.84 -4.34 -3.73
C TRP A 99 5.78 -4.79 -2.72
N LEU A 100 5.92 -4.34 -1.48
CA LEU A 100 4.91 -4.51 -0.43
C LEU A 100 4.44 -3.14 0.05
N ILE A 101 3.13 -2.90 0.00
CA ILE A 101 2.50 -1.72 0.61
C ILE A 101 1.72 -2.18 1.83
N ILE A 102 1.96 -1.50 2.96
CA ILE A 102 1.23 -1.68 4.22
C ILE A 102 0.47 -0.39 4.50
N PHE A 103 -0.85 -0.49 4.58
CA PHE A 103 -1.70 0.63 5.02
C PHE A 103 -1.93 0.59 6.52
N GLU A 104 -1.66 1.71 7.20
CA GLU A 104 -1.99 1.90 8.62
C GLU A 104 -3.09 2.94 8.81
N ASN A 105 -3.74 2.93 9.99
CA ASN A 105 -4.70 3.95 10.41
C ASN A 105 -6.02 4.08 9.60
N PHE A 106 -6.44 3.03 8.90
CA PHE A 106 -7.76 3.01 8.25
C PHE A 106 -8.90 2.97 9.28
N ASN A 107 -9.64 4.07 9.46
CA ASN A 107 -10.81 4.10 10.34
C ASN A 107 -12.09 3.77 9.55
N LEU A 108 -12.52 2.51 9.58
CA LEU A 108 -13.85 2.14 9.04
C LEU A 108 -15.00 2.58 9.97
N MET A 109 -14.70 2.99 11.20
CA MET A 109 -15.70 3.39 12.19
C MET A 109 -16.05 4.87 12.04
N SER A 110 -16.79 5.20 10.97
CA SER A 110 -17.82 6.25 10.95
C SER A 110 -18.39 6.41 9.54
N ASP A 111 -19.12 5.40 9.05
CA ASP A 111 -20.34 5.69 8.29
C ASP A 111 -21.23 4.44 8.23
N GLY A 112 -22.39 4.47 8.91
CA GLY A 112 -23.60 3.66 8.67
C GLY A 112 -23.54 2.14 8.43
N ALA A 113 -22.39 1.48 8.51
CA ALA A 113 -22.19 0.12 7.98
C ALA A 113 -22.55 -1.00 8.97
N SER A 114 -22.99 -0.66 10.18
CA SER A 114 -23.50 -1.66 11.14
C SER A 114 -24.71 -2.44 10.60
N ASN A 115 -25.39 -1.93 9.55
CA ASN A 115 -26.58 -2.56 8.99
C ASN A 115 -26.37 -3.30 7.65
N ARG A 116 -25.14 -3.39 7.11
CA ARG A 116 -24.91 -4.04 5.79
C ARG A 116 -24.08 -5.32 5.81
N TYR A 117 -23.54 -5.72 6.95
CA TYR A 117 -22.74 -6.94 7.08
C TYR A 117 -23.35 -7.99 8.05
N ALA A 118 -24.54 -7.73 8.60
CA ALA A 118 -25.21 -8.65 9.52
C ALA A 118 -25.80 -9.91 8.84
N ASN A 119 -25.83 -9.98 7.51
CA ASN A 119 -26.44 -11.10 6.78
C ASN A 119 -25.44 -11.79 5.84
N VAL A 120 -24.39 -12.41 6.40
CA VAL A 120 -23.71 -13.52 5.72
C VAL A 120 -23.66 -14.67 6.69
N GLN A 121 -24.78 -15.40 6.76
CA GLN A 121 -24.88 -16.66 7.45
C GLN A 121 -24.23 -17.73 6.56
N TRP A 122 -23.05 -18.21 6.94
CA TRP A 122 -22.44 -19.39 6.31
C TRP A 122 -23.27 -20.62 6.70
N ARG A 123 -23.87 -21.29 5.71
CA ARG A 123 -24.40 -22.65 5.86
C ARG A 123 -23.51 -23.62 5.10
N GLY A 124 -23.11 -24.67 5.84
CA GLY A 124 -22.73 -26.03 5.44
C GLY A 124 -22.08 -26.24 4.09
#